data_AF-A0A7Y8L5K2-F1
#
_entry.id   AF-A0A7Y8L5K2-F1
#
_cell.length_a   1.000
_cell.length_b   1.000
_cell.length_c   1.000
_cell.angle_alpha   90.00
_cell.angle_beta   90.00
_cell.angle_gamma   90.00
#
_symmetry.space_group_name_H-M   'P 1'
#
loop_
_entity.id
_entity.type
_entity.pdbx_description
1 polymer ?
#
loop_
_entity_poly.entity_id
_entity_poly.type
_entity_poly.pdbx_seq_one_letter_code
_entity_poly.pdbx_strand_id
1 'polypeptide(L)'
;RKRDLALLRSLGATRKTVMGLVIWEALIISFSGGLLGLAWGHGLTGVGALFIKAETGVGFAAAYISHADWLVLPGALLLGLLAGLVPGLQAYRLGILQNLSPLS
;
A
#
# COMPACT_ATOMS: atom_id res chain seq x y z
N ARG A 1 -7.96 -1.74 -15.45
CA ARG A 1 -7.02 -0.62 -15.17
C ARG A 1 -6.70 0.25 -16.40
N LYS A 2 -5.98 -0.20 -17.44
CA LYS A 2 -5.68 0.68 -18.61
C LYS A 2 -6.94 1.24 -19.28
N ARG A 3 -8.01 0.44 -19.40
CA ARG A 3 -9.33 0.88 -19.89
C ARG A 3 -9.97 1.93 -18.96
N ASP A 4 -10.05 1.67 -17.66
CA ASP A 4 -10.65 2.61 -16.69
C ASP A 4 -9.92 3.97 -16.65
N LEU A 5 -8.58 3.94 -16.72
CA LEU A 5 -7.77 5.16 -16.81
C LEU A 5 -7.99 5.90 -18.13
N ALA A 6 -8.16 5.17 -19.24
CA ALA A 6 -8.51 5.78 -20.53
C ALA A 6 -9.91 6.42 -20.50
N LEU A 7 -10.87 5.79 -19.82
CA LEU A 7 -12.22 6.35 -19.60
C LEU A 7 -12.18 7.63 -18.77
N LEU A 8 -11.39 7.66 -17.67
CA LEU A 8 -11.20 8.88 -16.89
C LEU A 8 -10.60 9.99 -17.75
N ARG A 9 -9.63 9.67 -18.63
CA ARG A 9 -9.06 10.64 -19.56
C ARG A 9 -10.04 11.11 -20.62
N SER A 10 -10.93 10.26 -21.14
CA SER A 10 -11.96 10.68 -22.10
C SER A 10 -13.01 11.59 -21.46
N LEU A 11 -13.19 11.50 -20.13
CA LEU A 11 -14.02 12.41 -19.33
C LEU A 11 -13.29 13.71 -18.93
N GLY A 12 -12.06 13.93 -19.41
CA GLY A 12 -11.29 15.15 -19.14
C GLY A 12 -10.40 15.10 -17.89
N ALA A 13 -10.22 13.94 -17.25
CA ALA A 13 -9.33 13.83 -16.10
C ALA A 13 -7.88 14.18 -16.48
N THR A 14 -7.25 15.04 -15.68
CA THR A 14 -5.87 15.48 -15.90
C THR A 14 -4.87 14.37 -15.59
N ARG A 15 -3.64 14.50 -16.09
CA ARG A 15 -2.50 13.62 -15.74
C ARG A 15 -2.26 13.52 -14.24
N LYS A 16 -2.40 14.65 -13.54
CA LYS A 16 -2.24 14.73 -12.09
C LYS A 16 -3.34 13.95 -11.37
N THR A 17 -4.58 14.01 -11.87
CA THR A 17 -5.71 13.25 -11.33
C THR A 17 -5.48 11.75 -11.46
N VAL A 18 -5.07 11.27 -12.64
CA VAL A 18 -4.78 9.85 -12.87
C VAL A 18 -3.61 9.36 -12.02
N MET A 19 -2.52 10.13 -11.95
CA MET A 19 -1.37 9.82 -11.10
C MET A 19 -1.77 9.75 -9.62
N GLY A 20 -2.54 10.73 -9.14
CA GLY A 20 -3.03 10.77 -7.77
C GLY A 20 -3.89 9.57 -7.44
N LEU A 21 -4.79 9.15 -8.34
CA LEU A 21 -5.62 7.96 -8.16
C LEU A 21 -4.77 6.69 -7.97
N VAL A 22 -3.77 6.49 -8.81
CA VAL A 22 -2.88 5.31 -8.73
C VAL A 22 -2.09 5.29 -7.41
N ILE A 23 -1.58 6.46 -6.98
CA ILE A 23 -0.89 6.59 -5.70
C ILE A 23 -1.86 6.29 -4.54
N TRP A 24 -3.09 6.84 -4.58
CA TRP A 24 -4.10 6.61 -3.55
C TRP A 24 -4.49 5.14 -3.43
N GLU A 25 -4.69 4.44 -4.54
CA GLU A 25 -4.96 3.00 -4.51
C GLU A 25 -3.81 2.22 -3.89
N ALA A 26 -2.56 2.55 -4.24
CA ALA A 26 -1.38 1.91 -3.66
C ALA A 26 -1.30 2.16 -2.15
N LEU A 27 -1.56 3.39 -1.70
CA LEU A 27 -1.59 3.74 -0.28
C LEU A 27 -2.69 2.98 0.48
N ILE A 28 -3.89 2.87 -0.08
CA ILE A 28 -5.00 2.14 0.55
C ILE A 28 -4.66 0.66 0.68
N ILE A 29 -4.12 0.05 -0.37
CA ILE A 29 -3.71 -1.37 -0.36
C ILE A 29 -2.61 -1.59 0.68
N SER A 30 -1.57 -0.76 0.69
CA SER A 30 -0.47 -0.89 1.65
C SER A 30 -0.86 -0.59 3.09
N PHE A 31 -1.73 0.39 3.32
CA PHE A 31 -2.28 0.67 4.64
C PHE A 31 -3.10 -0.52 5.17
N SER A 32 -3.99 -1.05 4.33
CA SER A 32 -4.82 -2.21 4.65
C SER A 32 -3.95 -3.43 4.91
N GLY A 33 -2.94 -3.67 4.06
CA GLY A 33 -1.96 -4.73 4.23
C GLY A 33 -1.14 -4.58 5.52
N GLY A 34 -0.72 -3.37 5.87
CA GLY A 34 -0.01 -3.09 7.12
C GLY A 34 -0.86 -3.36 8.36
N LEU A 35 -2.12 -2.93 8.37
CA LEU A 35 -3.07 -3.23 9.46
C LEU A 35 -3.32 -4.74 9.59
N LEU A 36 -3.60 -5.41 8.47
CA LEU A 36 -3.82 -6.85 8.45
C LEU A 36 -2.55 -7.61 8.90
N GLY A 37 -1.37 -7.17 8.46
CA GLY A 37 -0.09 -7.75 8.86
C GLY A 37 0.16 -7.63 10.36
N LEU A 38 -0.11 -6.47 10.96
CA LEU A 38 -0.01 -6.27 12.41
C LEU A 38 -1.00 -7.16 13.17
N ALA A 39 -2.27 -7.16 12.76
CA ALA A 39 -3.29 -7.98 13.39
C ALA A 39 -2.95 -9.48 13.31
N TRP A 40 -2.49 -9.94 12.15
CA TRP A 40 -2.10 -11.32 11.93
C TRP A 40 -0.83 -11.70 12.70
N GLY A 41 0.17 -10.82 12.71
CA GLY A 41 1.41 -10.99 13.47
C GLY A 41 1.13 -11.19 14.96
N HIS A 42 0.40 -10.26 15.57
CA HIS A 42 0.02 -10.37 16.99
C HIS A 42 -0.93 -11.54 17.26
N GLY A 43 -1.84 -11.85 16.32
CA GLY A 43 -2.73 -13.01 16.43
C GLY A 43 -1.94 -14.32 16.49
N LEU A 44 -0.98 -14.50 15.59
CA LEU A 44 -0.12 -15.69 15.57
C LEU A 44 0.78 -15.79 16.80
N THR A 45 1.40 -14.68 17.22
CA THR A 45 2.22 -14.69 18.46
C THR A 45 1.37 -15.00 19.68
N GLY A 46 0.13 -14.52 19.72
CA GLY A 46 -0.79 -14.82 20.82
C GLY A 46 -1.20 -16.27 20.88
N VAL A 47 -1.53 -16.87 19.74
CA VAL A 47 -1.80 -18.32 19.65
C VAL A 47 -0.56 -19.12 20.04
N GLY A 48 0.62 -18.76 19.51
CA GLY A 48 1.89 -19.41 19.86
C GLY A 48 2.20 -19.34 21.36
N ALA A 49 1.93 -18.21 22.01
CA ALA A 49 2.11 -18.06 23.45
C ALA A 49 1.22 -19.02 24.26
N LEU A 50 -0.02 -19.29 23.81
CA LEU A 50 -0.90 -20.27 24.45
C LEU A 50 -0.33 -21.69 24.34
N PHE A 51 0.15 -22.08 23.16
CA PHE A 51 0.78 -23.38 22.94
C PHE A 51 2.04 -23.56 23.80
N ILE A 52 2.93 -22.57 23.81
CA ILE A 52 4.18 -22.64 24.60
C ILE A 52 3.88 -22.72 26.10
N LYS A 53 2.90 -21.95 26.59
CA LYS A 53 2.49 -21.99 27.99
C LYS A 53 1.95 -23.37 28.38
N ALA A 54 1.18 -24.01 27.50
CA ALA A 54 0.64 -25.34 27.75
C ALA A 54 1.74 -26.41 27.86
N GLU A 55 2.76 -26.34 27.00
CA GLU A 55 3.84 -27.34 26.95
C GLU A 55 4.93 -27.12 28.00
N THR A 56 5.30 -25.86 28.26
CA THR A 56 6.48 -25.52 29.09
C THR A 56 6.12 -24.94 30.46
N GLY A 57 4.86 -24.58 30.69
CA GLY A 57 4.41 -23.86 31.89
C GLY A 57 4.86 -22.40 31.97
N VAL A 58 5.72 -21.93 31.06
CA VAL A 58 6.22 -20.54 31.03
C VAL A 58 5.28 -19.67 30.20
N GLY A 59 4.74 -18.62 30.84
CA GLY A 59 3.88 -17.64 30.17
C GLY A 59 4.68 -16.43 29.69
N PHE A 60 4.48 -16.04 28.43
CA PHE A 60 5.02 -14.80 27.88
C PHE A 60 3.87 -13.87 27.48
N ALA A 61 4.13 -12.55 27.45
CA ALA A 61 3.14 -11.56 27.04
C ALA A 61 2.84 -11.68 25.54
N ALA A 62 1.76 -12.40 25.23
CA ALA A 62 1.23 -12.64 23.88
C ALA A 62 1.05 -11.38 23.01
N ALA A 63 0.75 -10.24 23.65
CA ALA A 63 0.41 -8.97 23.02
C ALA A 63 1.41 -7.86 23.38
N TYR A 64 2.70 -8.19 23.45
CA TYR A 64 3.73 -7.15 23.58
C TYR A 64 3.79 -6.32 22.30
N ILE A 65 3.47 -5.04 22.41
CA ILE A 65 3.66 -4.07 21.33
C ILE A 65 5.08 -3.54 21.46
N SER A 66 5.91 -3.83 20.46
CA SER A 66 7.28 -3.36 20.41
C SER A 66 7.37 -1.95 19.83
N HIS A 67 8.50 -1.27 20.05
CA HIS A 67 8.79 -0.01 19.38
C HIS A 67 8.86 -0.17 17.85
N ALA A 68 9.17 -1.36 17.35
CA ALA A 68 9.21 -1.64 15.92
C ALA A 68 7.81 -1.68 15.28
N ASP A 69 6.76 -1.97 16.06
CA ASP A 69 5.40 -2.09 15.55
C ASP A 69 4.87 -0.72 15.06
N TRP A 70 5.33 0.36 15.70
CA TRP A 70 5.09 1.73 15.28
C TRP A 70 5.70 2.07 13.92
N LEU A 71 6.74 1.36 13.49
CA LEU A 71 7.39 1.55 12.20
C LEU A 71 6.71 0.74 11.08
N VAL A 72 5.90 -0.26 11.41
CA VAL A 72 5.26 -1.14 10.41
C VAL A 72 4.30 -0.35 9.53
N LEU A 73 3.44 0.49 10.10
CA LEU A 73 2.49 1.29 9.31
C LEU A 73 3.17 2.35 8.43
N PRO A 74 4.06 3.22 8.97
CA PRO A 74 4.85 4.14 8.15
C PRO A 74 5.66 3.42 7.07
N GLY A 75 6.28 2.29 7.40
CA GLY A 75 7.03 1.46 6.46
C GLY A 75 6.16 0.91 5.33
N ALA A 76 4.98 0.37 5.66
CA ALA A 76 4.03 -0.12 4.68
C ALA A 76 3.54 1.00 3.76
N LEU A 77 3.17 2.17 4.31
CA LEU A 77 2.77 3.34 3.52
C LEU A 77 3.89 3.83 2.61
N LEU A 78 5.13 3.87 3.11
CA LEU A 78 6.30 4.26 2.32
C LEU A 78 6.52 3.28 1.15
N LEU A 79 6.43 1.98 1.41
CA LEU A 79 6.52 0.95 0.37
C LEU A 79 5.38 1.10 -0.65
N GLY A 80 4.15 1.36 -0.21
CA GLY A 80 3.00 1.62 -1.08
C GLY A 80 3.19 2.86 -1.94
N LEU A 81 3.70 3.94 -1.36
CA LEU A 81 4.03 5.16 -2.08
C LEU A 81 5.09 4.89 -3.15
N LEU A 82 6.20 4.26 -2.79
CA LEU A 82 7.29 3.92 -3.72
C LEU A 82 6.80 3.01 -4.85
N ALA A 83 5.99 2.00 -4.53
CA ALA A 83 5.39 1.10 -5.50
C ALA A 83 4.40 1.82 -6.43
N GLY A 84 3.61 2.77 -5.91
CA GLY A 84 2.64 3.56 -6.67
C GLY A 84 3.27 4.67 -7.53
N LEU A 85 4.43 5.20 -7.13
CA LEU A 85 5.15 6.24 -7.87
C LEU A 85 5.61 5.74 -9.26
N VAL A 86 6.07 4.50 -9.38
CA VAL A 86 6.52 3.93 -10.66
C VAL A 86 5.43 3.96 -11.74
N PRO A 87 4.23 3.36 -11.54
CA PRO A 87 3.14 3.43 -12.50
C PRO A 87 2.52 4.84 -12.58
N GLY A 88 2.49 5.61 -11.49
CA GLY A 88 2.01 7.00 -11.48
C GLY A 88 2.83 7.90 -12.41
N LEU A 89 4.16 7.79 -12.37
CA LEU A 89 5.07 8.50 -13.26
C LEU A 89 4.91 8.07 -14.72
N GLN A 90 4.69 6.78 -14.99
CA GLN A 90 4.40 6.30 -16.34
C GLN A 90 3.12 6.94 -16.90
N ALA A 91 2.05 7.03 -16.10
CA ALA A 91 0.81 7.69 -16.50
C ALA A 91 0.98 9.21 -16.76
N TYR A 92 1.86 9.85 -15.99
CA TYR A 92 2.21 11.25 -16.19
C TYR A 92 2.95 11.47 -17.52
N ARG A 93 4.01 10.68 -17.79
CA ARG A 93 4.86 10.80 -18.98
C ARG A 93 4.13 10.56 -20.30
N LEU A 94 3.13 9.68 -20.32
CA LEU A 94 2.36 9.26 -21.52
C LEU A 94 1.64 10.37 -22.29
N GLY A 95 1.82 11.63 -21.93
CA GLY A 95 1.52 12.66 -22.90
C GLY A 95 1.89 14.06 -22.48
N ILE A 96 3.09 14.13 -21.92
CA ILE A 96 4.05 15.08 -22.47
C ILE A 96 4.24 14.78 -23.97
N LEU A 97 4.39 13.50 -24.35
CA LEU A 97 4.57 13.07 -25.75
C LEU A 97 3.37 13.36 -26.68
N GLN A 98 2.12 13.18 -26.22
CA GLN A 98 0.92 13.47 -27.01
C GLN A 98 0.63 14.97 -27.18
N ASN A 99 1.22 15.85 -26.36
CA ASN A 99 1.07 17.29 -26.53
C ASN A 99 2.09 17.88 -27.52
N LEU A 100 3.00 17.07 -28.07
CA LEU A 100 4.02 17.50 -29.03
C LEU A 100 3.73 17.07 -30.47
N SER A 101 2.64 16.34 -30.73
CA SER A 101 2.14 16.15 -32.09
C SER A 101 1.04 17.18 -32.35
N PRO A 102 1.31 18.30 -33.04
CA PRO A 102 0.23 19.11 -33.57
C PRO A 102 -0.56 18.22 -34.53
N LEU A 103 -1.81 17.94 -34.17
CA LEU A 103 -2.78 17.40 -35.10
C LEU A 103 -3.04 18.51 -36.12
N SER A 104 -2.37 18.40 -37.28
CA SER A 104 -2.84 18.96 -38.55
C SER A 104 -4.15 18.30 -38.96
#